data_AF-A0A932A4L5-F1
#
_entry.id   AF-A0A932A4L5-F1
#
_cell.length_a   1.000
_cell.length_b   1.000
_cell.length_c   1.000
_cell.angle_alpha   90.00
_cell.angle_beta   90.00
_cell.angle_gamma   90.00
#
_symmetry.space_group_name_H-M   'P 1'
#
loop_
_entity.id
_entity.type
_entity.pdbx_description
1 polymer ?
#
loop_
_entity_poly.entity_id
_entity_poly.type
_entity_poly.pdbx_seq_one_letter_code
_entity_poly.pdbx_strand_id
1 'polypeptide(L)'
;MTAAKVVALKKCHYKECPHSATTGKFCRLHYMMTWQKTKKLSLETKEKMLDRYIKAITKKYPDDYLEVLKKDLSSEESFKKSVHDLDLENMSDLDFLDDYGDIIKKIKK
;
A
#
# COMPACT_ATOMS: atom_id res chain seq x y z
N MET A 1 -4.79 3.77 -46.59
CA MET A 1 -6.16 3.65 -46.06
C MET A 1 -6.10 2.83 -44.77
N THR A 2 -6.11 3.47 -43.61
CA THR A 2 -6.00 2.77 -42.32
C THR A 2 -7.35 2.17 -41.93
N ALA A 3 -7.41 0.84 -41.85
CA ALA A 3 -8.61 0.11 -41.45
C ALA A 3 -9.04 0.48 -40.02
N ALA A 4 -10.31 0.87 -39.85
CA ALA A 4 -10.88 1.13 -38.53
C ALA A 4 -10.89 -0.16 -37.69
N LYS A 5 -10.20 -0.14 -36.54
CA LYS A 5 -10.27 -1.22 -35.55
C LYS A 5 -11.71 -1.36 -35.07
N VAL A 6 -12.36 -2.48 -35.40
CA VAL A 6 -13.67 -2.84 -34.85
C VAL A 6 -13.49 -3.14 -33.37
N VAL A 7 -13.79 -2.17 -32.52
CA VAL A 7 -13.80 -2.36 -31.06
C VAL A 7 -15.07 -3.14 -30.70
N ALA A 8 -14.90 -4.37 -30.25
CA ALA A 8 -16.01 -5.19 -29.77
C ALA A 8 -16.71 -4.47 -28.60
N LEU A 9 -17.92 -3.96 -28.84
CA LEU A 9 -18.73 -3.25 -27.85
C LEU A 9 -19.19 -4.25 -26.77
N LYS A 10 -18.61 -4.13 -25.57
CA LYS A 10 -19.01 -4.96 -24.42
C LYS A 10 -20.48 -4.69 -24.09
N LYS A 11 -21.29 -5.74 -23.87
CA LYS A 11 -22.71 -5.59 -23.49
C LYS A 11 -22.83 -5.11 -22.03
N CYS A 12 -23.90 -4.39 -21.72
CA CYS A 12 -24.22 -4.03 -20.34
C CYS A 12 -24.47 -5.30 -19.50
N HIS A 13 -23.96 -5.31 -18.26
CA HIS A 13 -24.06 -6.46 -17.35
C HIS A 13 -25.46 -6.70 -16.79
N TYR A 14 -26.34 -5.69 -16.83
CA TYR A 14 -27.73 -5.84 -16.40
C TYR A 14 -28.49 -6.78 -17.34
N LYS A 15 -29.28 -7.71 -16.78
CA LYS A 15 -30.01 -8.73 -17.55
C LYS A 15 -30.88 -8.06 -18.61
N GLU A 16 -30.82 -8.60 -19.83
CA GLU A 16 -31.65 -8.18 -20.97
C GLU A 16 -31.51 -6.69 -21.35
N CYS A 17 -30.41 -6.03 -20.97
CA CYS A 17 -30.16 -4.67 -21.43
C CYS A 17 -29.64 -4.68 -22.88
N PRO A 18 -30.33 -4.03 -23.83
CA PRO A 18 -29.90 -4.00 -25.24
C PRO A 18 -28.71 -3.06 -25.47
N HIS A 19 -28.40 -2.21 -24.49
CA HIS A 19 -27.36 -1.20 -24.58
C HIS A 19 -25.97 -1.77 -24.30
N SER A 20 -24.95 -1.22 -24.97
CA SER A 20 -23.57 -1.50 -24.66
C SER A 20 -23.11 -0.87 -23.35
N ALA A 21 -22.13 -1.51 -22.72
CA ALA A 21 -21.42 -0.96 -21.58
C ALA A 21 -20.58 0.23 -22.04
N THR A 22 -20.96 1.43 -21.61
CA THR A 22 -20.23 2.68 -21.89
C THR A 22 -19.29 3.04 -20.74
N THR A 23 -19.61 2.62 -19.52
CA THR A 23 -18.86 2.97 -18.31
C THR A 23 -18.70 1.75 -17.42
N GLY A 24 -17.46 1.25 -17.32
CA GLY A 24 -17.17 0.01 -16.62
C GLY A 24 -17.87 -1.20 -17.27
N LYS A 25 -18.77 -1.84 -16.52
CA LYS A 25 -19.56 -3.01 -16.97
C LYS A 25 -21.02 -2.66 -17.32
N PHE A 26 -21.42 -1.38 -17.22
CA PHE A 26 -22.82 -0.97 -17.37
C PHE A 26 -22.99 0.06 -18.50
N CYS A 27 -24.19 0.12 -19.08
CA CYS A 27 -24.59 1.25 -19.91
C CYS A 27 -24.77 2.51 -19.04
N ARG A 28 -24.85 3.68 -19.67
CA ARG A 28 -24.94 4.98 -18.97
C ARG A 28 -26.05 5.02 -17.92
N LEU A 29 -27.24 4.51 -18.26
CA LEU A 29 -28.40 4.49 -17.36
C LEU A 29 -28.18 3.55 -16.17
N HIS A 30 -27.78 2.30 -16.41
CA HIS A 30 -27.56 1.34 -15.32
C HIS A 30 -26.35 1.68 -14.45
N TYR A 31 -25.35 2.36 -15.02
CA TYR A 31 -24.26 2.94 -14.24
C TYR A 31 -24.79 4.01 -13.27
N MET A 32 -25.65 4.93 -13.74
CA MET A 32 -26.30 5.94 -12.89
C MET A 32 -27.31 5.37 -11.88
N MET A 33 -27.87 4.19 -12.11
CA MET A 33 -28.70 3.53 -11.08
C MET A 33 -27.84 2.83 -10.01
N THR A 34 -26.64 2.39 -10.39
CA THR A 34 -25.80 1.54 -9.53
C THR A 34 -24.58 2.29 -8.97
N TRP A 35 -24.40 3.59 -9.27
CA TRP A 35 -23.16 4.31 -8.93
C TRP A 35 -22.93 4.39 -7.42
N GLN A 36 -23.97 4.65 -6.62
CA GLN A 36 -23.84 4.74 -5.15
C GLN A 36 -23.40 3.40 -4.57
N LYS A 37 -24.05 2.31 -5.00
CA LYS A 37 -23.70 0.95 -4.59
C LYS A 37 -22.28 0.59 -5.00
N THR A 38 -21.90 0.91 -6.23
CA THR A 38 -20.55 0.65 -6.77
C THR A 38 -19.49 1.46 -6.02
N LYS A 39 -19.78 2.72 -5.68
CA LYS A 39 -18.88 3.59 -4.92
C LYS A 39 -18.70 3.09 -3.49
N LYS A 40 -19.78 2.67 -2.81
CA LYS A 40 -19.73 2.08 -1.48
C LYS A 40 -18.89 0.79 -1.46
N LEU A 41 -19.15 -0.14 -2.39
CA LEU A 41 -18.37 -1.37 -2.55
C LEU A 41 -16.88 -1.08 -2.82
N SER A 42 -16.58 -0.06 -3.62
CA SER A 42 -15.19 0.39 -3.86
C SER A 42 -14.51 0.85 -2.58
N LEU A 43 -15.20 1.63 -1.74
CA LEU A 43 -14.65 2.11 -0.46
C LEU A 43 -14.42 0.94 0.51
N GLU A 44 -15.40 0.05 0.67
CA GLU A 44 -15.26 -1.17 1.50
C GLU A 44 -14.14 -2.08 0.99
N THR A 45 -13.94 -2.17 -0.33
CA THR A 45 -12.85 -2.94 -0.92
C THR A 45 -11.50 -2.32 -0.59
N LYS A 46 -11.37 -0.99 -0.64
CA LYS A 46 -10.15 -0.27 -0.26
C LYS A 46 -9.81 -0.48 1.22
N GLU A 47 -10.81 -0.41 2.09
CA GLU A 47 -10.65 -0.71 3.52
C GLU A 47 -10.17 -2.15 3.76
N LYS A 48 -10.74 -3.12 3.05
CA LYS A 48 -10.28 -4.51 3.06
C LYS A 48 -8.88 -4.71 2.48
N MET A 49 -8.40 -3.82 1.58
CA MET A 49 -7.03 -3.88 1.09
C MET A 49 -6.03 -3.47 2.16
N LEU A 50 -6.37 -2.49 2.99
CA LEU A 50 -5.54 -2.11 4.15
C LEU A 50 -5.46 -3.26 5.15
N ASP A 51 -6.59 -3.87 5.50
CA ASP A 51 -6.62 -5.04 6.39
C ASP A 51 -5.78 -6.21 5.84
N ARG A 52 -5.87 -6.48 4.52
CA ARG A 52 -5.01 -7.47 3.85
C ARG A 52 -3.53 -7.09 3.87
N TYR A 53 -3.21 -5.82 3.72
CA TYR A 53 -1.84 -5.32 3.73
C TYR A 53 -1.24 -5.40 5.13
N ILE A 54 -1.99 -4.99 6.16
CA ILE A 54 -1.61 -5.15 7.56
C ILE A 54 -1.37 -6.63 7.84
N LYS A 55 -2.33 -7.51 7.56
CA LYS A 55 -2.19 -8.96 7.73
C LYS A 55 -1.01 -9.54 6.97
N ALA A 56 -0.70 -9.03 5.78
CA ALA A 56 0.48 -9.47 5.02
C ALA A 56 1.78 -9.04 5.70
N ILE A 57 1.84 -7.83 6.29
CA ILE A 57 2.99 -7.36 7.07
C ILE A 57 3.12 -8.17 8.37
N THR A 58 2.04 -8.35 9.14
CA THR A 58 2.06 -9.15 10.39
C THR A 58 2.36 -10.62 10.13
N LYS A 59 1.95 -11.16 8.97
CA LYS A 59 2.31 -12.53 8.56
C LYS A 59 3.76 -12.64 8.12
N LYS A 60 4.32 -11.59 7.52
CA LYS A 60 5.70 -11.54 7.04
C LYS A 60 6.71 -11.34 8.17
N TYR A 61 6.29 -10.66 9.24
CA TYR A 61 7.05 -10.49 10.48
C TYR A 61 6.21 -11.04 11.63
N PRO A 62 6.29 -12.36 11.91
CA PRO A 62 5.55 -12.98 13.00
C PRO A 62 5.78 -12.25 14.33
N ASP A 63 4.81 -12.33 15.23
CA ASP A 63 4.81 -11.66 16.54
C ASP A 63 6.14 -11.82 17.30
N ASP A 64 6.85 -12.93 17.09
CA ASP A 64 8.20 -13.18 17.61
C ASP A 64 9.20 -12.05 17.32
N TYR A 65 9.21 -11.46 16.12
CA TYR A 65 10.10 -10.33 15.81
C TYR A 65 9.67 -9.05 16.53
N LEU A 66 8.36 -8.85 16.71
CA LEU A 66 7.84 -7.70 17.45
C LEU A 66 8.10 -7.84 18.94
N GLU A 67 8.02 -9.03 19.50
CA GLU A 67 8.35 -9.32 20.89
C GLU A 67 9.85 -9.19 21.15
N VAL A 68 10.71 -9.62 20.21
CA VAL A 68 12.16 -9.38 20.29
C VAL A 68 12.46 -7.89 20.25
N LEU A 69 11.88 -7.14 19.31
CA LEU A 69 12.07 -5.68 19.25
C LEU A 69 11.57 -4.97 20.52
N LYS A 70 10.41 -5.38 21.06
CA LYS A 70 9.91 -4.85 22.34
C LYS A 70 10.85 -5.17 23.49
N LYS A 71 11.40 -6.38 23.54
CA LYS A 71 12.36 -6.80 24.56
C LYS A 71 13.65 -6.00 24.47
N ASP A 72 14.16 -5.78 23.27
CA ASP A 72 15.39 -5.02 23.02
C ASP A 72 15.21 -3.54 23.38
N LEU A 73 14.02 -2.98 23.13
CA LEU A 73 13.67 -1.59 23.46
C LEU A 73 13.08 -1.42 24.88
N SER A 74 12.99 -2.48 25.68
CA SER A 74 12.29 -2.43 26.98
C SER A 74 13.03 -1.65 28.06
N SER A 75 14.36 -1.61 28.01
CA SER A 75 15.21 -0.83 28.90
C SER A 75 16.42 -0.27 28.17
N GLU A 76 17.06 0.74 28.76
CA GLU A 76 18.28 1.32 28.17
C GLU A 76 19.45 0.31 28.16
N GLU A 77 19.51 -0.58 29.16
CA GLU A 77 20.49 -1.67 29.20
C GLU A 77 20.21 -2.74 28.14
N SER A 78 18.96 -3.15 27.94
CA SER A 78 18.61 -4.11 26.87
C SER A 78 18.94 -3.54 25.50
N PHE A 79 18.72 -2.24 25.32
CA PHE A 79 19.00 -1.55 24.08
C PHE A 79 20.50 -1.49 23.81
N LYS A 80 21.31 -1.02 24.76
CA LYS A 80 22.79 -0.99 24.63
C LYS A 80 23.37 -2.38 24.34
N LYS A 81 22.85 -3.40 25.00
CA LYS A 81 23.25 -4.78 24.75
C LYS A 81 22.91 -5.22 23.32
N SER A 82 21.70 -4.94 22.83
CA SER A 82 21.30 -5.30 21.46
C SER A 82 22.11 -4.51 20.40
N VAL A 83 22.42 -3.24 20.68
CA VAL A 83 23.30 -2.40 19.84
C VAL A 83 24.71 -2.98 19.74
N HIS A 84 25.27 -3.43 20.86
CA HIS A 84 26.57 -4.10 20.90
C HIS A 84 26.54 -5.49 20.24
N ASP A 85 25.52 -6.31 20.51
CA ASP A 85 25.35 -7.65 19.95
C ASP A 85 25.17 -7.61 18.41
N LEU A 86 24.64 -6.51 17.88
CA LEU A 86 24.47 -6.26 16.45
C LEU A 86 25.66 -5.50 15.82
N ASP A 87 26.72 -5.21 16.57
CA ASP A 87 27.90 -4.44 16.13
C ASP A 87 27.53 -3.09 15.48
N LEU A 88 26.46 -2.46 15.98
CA LEU A 88 25.96 -1.19 15.48
C LEU A 88 26.78 0.01 15.98
N GLU A 89 27.65 -0.20 16.98
CA GLU A 89 28.53 0.83 17.54
C GLU A 89 29.56 1.34 16.53
N ASN A 90 29.94 0.51 15.55
CA ASN A 90 30.89 0.85 14.49
C ASN A 90 30.22 1.36 13.20
N MET A 91 28.87 1.50 13.16
CA MET A 91 28.18 2.04 11.98
C MET A 91 28.45 3.52 11.72
N SER A 92 29.12 4.23 12.64
CA SER A 92 29.64 5.58 12.38
C SER A 92 30.67 5.63 11.25
N ASP A 93 31.28 4.49 10.89
CA ASP A 93 32.25 4.38 9.78
C ASP A 93 31.57 4.14 8.42
N LEU A 94 30.23 4.08 8.36
CA LEU A 94 29.51 4.08 7.09
C LEU A 94 29.32 5.52 6.61
N ASP A 95 29.97 5.88 5.50
CA ASP A 95 29.89 7.16 4.75
C ASP A 95 28.45 7.68 4.49
N PHE A 96 27.42 6.90 4.79
CA PHE A 96 26.01 7.24 4.67
C PHE A 96 25.54 8.34 5.64
N LEU A 97 26.16 8.52 6.82
CA LEU A 97 25.69 9.47 7.83
C LEU A 97 26.12 10.92 7.54
N ASP A 98 27.28 11.10 6.90
CA ASP A 98 27.82 12.41 6.52
C ASP A 98 26.91 13.14 5.51
N ASP A 99 26.32 12.39 4.58
CA ASP A 99 25.36 12.92 3.59
C ASP A 99 24.09 13.50 4.25
N TYR A 100 23.57 12.87 5.31
CA TYR A 100 22.41 13.40 6.04
C TYR A 100 22.76 14.61 6.90
N GLY A 101 23.98 14.66 7.45
CA GLY A 101 24.47 15.81 8.20
C GLY A 101 24.46 17.10 7.36
N ASP A 102 24.87 17.00 6.10
CA ASP A 102 24.86 18.13 5.17
C ASP A 102 23.47 18.51 4.66
N ILE A 103 22.56 17.54 4.54
CA ILE A 103 21.14 17.80 4.27
C ILE A 103 20.50 18.55 5.45
N ILE A 104 20.77 18.16 6.69
CA ILE A 104 20.24 18.82 7.90
C ILE A 104 20.79 20.24 8.04
N LYS A 105 22.07 20.46 7.75
CA LYS A 105 22.68 21.81 7.73
C LYS A 105 22.03 22.73 6.69
N LYS A 106 21.67 22.19 5.51
CA LYS A 106 20.93 22.93 4.47
C LYS A 106 19.51 23.29 4.88
N ILE A 107 18.85 22.46 5.70
CA ILE A 107 17.48 22.72 6.20
C ILE A 107 17.48 23.79 7.31
N LYS A 108 18.57 23.92 8.08
CA LYS A 108 18.71 24.90 9.17
C LYS A 108 19.21 26.29 8.73
N LYS A 109 19.42 26.51 7.42
CA LYS A 109 19.77 27.81 6.84
C LYS A 109 18.57 28.39 6.11
#